data_AF-A0A924QHP5-F1
#
_entry.id   AF-A0A924QHP5-F1
#
_cell.length_a   1.000
_cell.length_b   1.000
_cell.length_c   1.000
_cell.angle_alpha   90.00
_cell.angle_beta   90.00
_cell.angle_gamma   90.00
#
_symmetry.space_group_name_H-M   'P 1'
#
loop_
_entity.id
_entity.type
_entity.pdbx_description
1 polymer ?
#
loop_
_entity_poly.entity_id
_entity_poly.type
_entity_poly.pdbx_seq_one_letter_code
_entity_poly.pdbx_strand_id
1 'polypeptide(L)'
;PRTGPHFKPANQQRIKEQLVDQLCTLAGGPCVYKGADMASSHANLDIKKSDFHALVEVLQNTMDAKGIPARQQNQMLALLAPMHRDIITPKDTPKDAAK
;
A
#
# COMPACT_ATOMS: atom_id res chain seq x y z
N PRO A 1 14.92 -4.23 0.39
CA PRO A 1 13.94 -3.58 -0.52
C PRO A 1 14.06 -2.06 -0.47
N ARG A 2 13.80 -1.36 -1.59
CA ARG A 2 13.88 0.12 -1.67
C ARG A 2 12.98 0.83 -0.64
N THR A 3 11.86 0.20 -0.30
CA THR A 3 10.88 0.69 0.68
C THR A 3 11.29 0.50 2.14
N GLY A 4 12.36 -0.24 2.42
CA GLY A 4 12.76 -0.61 3.78
C GLY A 4 12.87 0.55 4.80
N PRO A 5 13.48 1.71 4.45
CA PRO A 5 13.58 2.85 5.35
C PRO A 5 12.24 3.35 5.92
N HIS A 6 11.17 3.31 5.12
CA HIS A 6 9.82 3.73 5.55
C HIS A 6 9.25 2.86 6.68
N PHE A 7 9.67 1.59 6.75
CA PHE A 7 9.16 0.62 7.72
C PHE A 7 10.05 0.43 8.95
N LYS A 8 11.28 0.95 8.95
CA LYS A 8 12.21 0.85 10.10
C LYS A 8 11.68 1.49 11.39
N PRO A 9 11.11 2.72 11.36
CA PRO A 9 10.65 3.36 12.59
C PRO A 9 9.27 2.86 13.05
N ALA A 10 8.59 2.06 12.24
CA ALA A 10 7.21 1.67 12.51
C ALA A 10 7.11 0.33 13.25
N ASN A 11 5.98 0.11 13.93
CA ASN A 11 5.65 -1.21 14.45
C ASN A 11 5.30 -2.17 13.29
N GLN A 12 6.29 -2.93 12.84
CA GLN A 12 6.15 -3.81 11.69
C GLN A 12 5.17 -4.96 11.91
N GLN A 13 4.97 -5.40 13.16
CA GLN A 13 3.99 -6.44 13.47
C GLN A 13 2.57 -5.90 13.24
N ARG A 14 2.28 -4.71 13.78
CA ARG A 14 1.00 -4.04 13.57
C ARG A 14 0.73 -3.74 12.09
N ILE A 15 1.75 -3.31 11.35
CA ILE A 15 1.61 -3.05 9.90
C ILE A 15 1.25 -4.33 9.15
N LYS A 16 1.89 -5.46 9.47
CA LYS A 16 1.58 -6.74 8.83
C LYS A 16 0.12 -7.14 9.08
N GLU A 17 -0.35 -7.05 10.32
CA GLU A 17 -1.74 -7.33 10.69
C GLU A 17 -2.72 -6.44 9.91
N GLN A 18 -2.46 -5.13 9.88
CA GLN A 18 -3.29 -4.18 9.15
C GLN A 18 -3.29 -4.41 7.63
N LEU A 19 -2.16 -4.79 7.04
CA LEU A 19 -2.08 -5.15 5.62
C LEU A 19 -2.86 -6.44 5.31
N VAL A 20 -2.78 -7.44 6.18
CA VAL A 20 -3.57 -8.68 6.03
C VAL A 20 -5.06 -8.37 6.08
N ASP A 21 -5.51 -7.61 7.08
CA ASP A 21 -6.91 -7.21 7.20
C ASP A 21 -7.36 -6.41 5.96
N GLN A 22 -6.55 -5.44 5.52
CA GLN A 22 -6.86 -4.62 4.34
C GLN A 22 -7.05 -5.46 3.08
N LEU A 23 -6.12 -6.37 2.78
CA LEU A 23 -6.19 -7.23 1.60
C LEU A 23 -7.37 -8.22 1.71
N CYS A 24 -7.59 -8.78 2.90
CA CYS A 24 -8.71 -9.69 3.14
C CYS A 24 -10.06 -8.99 2.94
N THR A 25 -10.26 -7.81 3.53
CA THR A 25 -11.51 -7.03 3.35
C THR A 25 -11.71 -6.66 1.87
N LEU A 26 -10.67 -6.18 1.19
CA LEU A 26 -10.77 -5.81 -0.24
C LEU A 26 -11.10 -7.00 -1.13
N ALA A 27 -10.56 -8.18 -0.83
CA ALA A 27 -10.86 -9.41 -1.54
C ALA A 27 -12.26 -9.97 -1.24
N GLY A 28 -13.06 -9.31 -0.41
CA GLY A 28 -14.39 -9.78 0.01
C GLY A 28 -14.37 -10.86 1.09
N GLY A 29 -13.24 -11.02 1.79
CA GLY A 29 -13.13 -11.92 2.94
C GLY A 29 -13.82 -11.37 4.19
N PRO A 30 -13.93 -12.18 5.26
CA PRO A 30 -14.65 -11.83 6.48
C PRO A 30 -13.92 -10.85 7.40
N CYS A 31 -12.69 -10.44 7.05
CA CYS A 31 -11.89 -9.55 7.88
C CYS A 31 -12.43 -8.12 7.85
N VAL A 32 -12.15 -7.36 8.91
CA VAL A 32 -12.52 -5.95 9.02
C VAL A 32 -11.26 -5.13 9.25
N TYR A 33 -10.91 -4.30 8.28
CA TYR A 33 -9.86 -3.30 8.47
C TYR A 33 -10.29 -2.25 9.50
N LYS A 34 -9.55 -2.16 10.60
CA LYS A 34 -9.77 -1.20 11.70
C LYS A 34 -8.68 -0.14 11.82
N GLY A 35 -7.80 -0.05 10.81
CA GLY A 35 -6.75 0.96 10.77
C GLY A 35 -7.32 2.34 10.44
N ALA A 36 -6.45 3.36 10.54
CA ALA A 36 -6.77 4.68 10.04
C ALA A 36 -6.91 4.65 8.51
N ASP A 37 -7.61 5.64 7.94
CA ASP A 37 -7.70 5.75 6.50
C ASP A 37 -6.32 5.94 5.84
N MET A 38 -6.23 5.69 4.53
CA MET A 38 -4.97 5.74 3.80
C MET A 38 -4.34 7.14 3.82
N ALA A 39 -5.12 8.21 3.76
CA ALA A 39 -4.58 9.57 3.75
C ALA A 39 -3.95 9.89 5.11
N SER A 40 -4.68 9.66 6.20
CA SER A 40 -4.18 9.89 7.56
C SER A 40 -2.97 9.01 7.90
N SER A 41 -2.97 7.75 7.48
CA SER A 41 -1.88 6.80 7.76
C SER A 41 -0.56 7.19 7.09
N HIS A 42 -0.62 7.85 5.92
CA HIS A 42 0.55 8.12 5.08
C HIS A 42 0.92 9.61 4.98
N ALA A 43 0.11 10.51 5.58
CA ALA A 43 0.21 11.96 5.47
C ALA A 43 1.61 12.56 5.68
N ASN A 44 2.42 11.97 6.57
CA ASN A 44 3.69 12.55 7.03
C ASN A 44 4.92 11.72 6.65
N LEU A 45 4.77 10.78 5.71
CA LEU A 45 5.80 9.78 5.40
C LEU A 45 6.71 10.16 4.22
N ASP A 46 6.48 11.29 3.54
CA ASP A 46 7.24 11.71 2.34
C ASP A 46 7.31 10.60 1.28
N ILE A 47 6.18 9.94 1.02
CA ILE A 47 6.13 8.82 0.08
C ILE A 47 6.12 9.37 -1.33
N LYS A 48 7.19 9.11 -2.07
CA LYS A 48 7.30 9.48 -3.48
C LYS A 48 6.62 8.44 -4.35
N LYS A 49 6.24 8.83 -5.57
CA LYS A 49 5.67 7.91 -6.57
C LYS A 49 6.58 6.70 -6.83
N SER A 50 7.90 6.89 -6.81
CA SER A 50 8.90 5.83 -6.94
C SER A 50 8.83 4.81 -5.79
N ASP A 51 8.53 5.26 -4.57
CA ASP A 51 8.44 4.39 -3.40
C ASP A 51 7.15 3.57 -3.44
N PHE A 52 6.05 4.20 -3.83
CA PHE A 52 4.77 3.53 -4.05
C PHE A 52 4.92 2.43 -5.12
N HIS A 53 5.51 2.75 -6.27
CA HIS A 53 5.78 1.74 -7.31
C HIS A 53 6.72 0.63 -6.82
N ALA A 54 7.73 0.95 -6.01
CA ALA A 54 8.61 -0.06 -5.44
C ALA A 54 7.85 -1.02 -4.50
N LEU A 55 6.84 -0.53 -3.76
CA LEU A 55 6.00 -1.40 -2.94
C LEU A 55 5.10 -2.29 -3.80
N VAL A 56 4.50 -1.74 -4.86
CA VAL A 56 3.68 -2.50 -5.82
C VAL A 56 4.51 -3.61 -6.48
N GLU A 57 5.75 -3.32 -6.89
CA GLU A 57 6.67 -4.30 -7.45
C GLU A 57 6.99 -5.42 -6.45
N VAL A 58 7.23 -5.10 -5.18
CA VAL A 58 7.44 -6.10 -4.12
C VAL A 58 6.21 -7.00 -3.95
N LEU A 59 5.00 -6.43 -4.03
CA LEU A 59 3.76 -7.21 -3.94
C LEU A 59 3.60 -8.15 -5.14
N GLN A 60 3.80 -7.66 -6.37
CA GLN A 60 3.76 -8.47 -7.59
C GLN A 60 4.76 -9.63 -7.53
N ASN A 61 6.04 -9.33 -7.25
CA ASN A 61 7.10 -10.34 -7.12
C ASN A 61 6.77 -11.39 -6.05
N THR A 62 6.11 -10.98 -4.96
CA THR A 62 5.68 -11.90 -3.90
C THR A 62 4.54 -12.80 -4.37
N MET A 63 3.55 -12.26 -5.07
CA MET A 63 2.44 -13.05 -5.62
C MET A 63 2.94 -14.04 -6.69
N ASP A 64 3.85 -13.60 -7.55
CA ASP A 64 4.53 -14.45 -8.53
C ASP A 64 5.29 -15.59 -7.85
N ALA A 65 6.10 -15.29 -6.84
CA ALA A 65 6.84 -16.30 -6.08
C ALA A 65 5.93 -17.28 -5.32
N LYS A 66 4.66 -16.91 -5.09
CA LYS A 66 3.63 -17.78 -4.49
C LYS A 66 2.77 -18.51 -5.54
N GLY A 67 3.05 -18.34 -6.82
CA GLY A 67 2.32 -19.01 -7.90
C GLY A 67 0.88 -18.52 -8.05
N ILE A 68 0.56 -17.31 -7.59
CA ILE A 68 -0.76 -16.72 -7.78
C ILE A 68 -0.91 -16.36 -9.27
N PRO A 69 -1.96 -16.80 -9.98
CA PRO A 69 -2.04 -16.53 -11.41
C PRO A 69 -2.24 -15.03 -11.69
N ALA A 70 -1.67 -14.55 -12.80
CA ALA A 70 -1.62 -13.13 -13.14
C ALA A 70 -3.01 -12.44 -13.13
N ARG A 71 -4.08 -13.18 -13.45
CA ARG A 71 -5.45 -12.66 -13.38
C ARG A 71 -5.82 -12.23 -11.95
N GLN A 72 -5.57 -13.08 -10.96
CA GLN A 72 -5.86 -12.80 -9.55
C GLN A 72 -4.97 -11.68 -9.02
N GLN A 73 -3.70 -11.64 -9.46
CA GLN A 73 -2.80 -10.54 -9.13
C GLN A 73 -3.36 -9.20 -9.61
N ASN A 74 -3.75 -9.12 -10.88
CA ASN A 74 -4.31 -7.90 -11.47
C ASN A 74 -5.63 -7.48 -10.80
N GLN A 75 -6.47 -8.44 -10.38
CA GLN A 75 -7.67 -8.14 -9.61
C GLN A 75 -7.33 -7.49 -8.26
N MET A 76 -6.38 -8.04 -7.52
CA MET A 76 -5.92 -7.44 -6.25
C MET A 76 -5.33 -6.05 -6.46
N LEU A 77 -4.48 -5.88 -7.47
CA LEU A 77 -3.88 -4.57 -7.79
C LEU A 77 -4.94 -3.53 -8.19
N ALA A 78 -5.98 -3.93 -8.92
CA ALA A 78 -7.07 -3.04 -9.28
C ALA A 78 -7.86 -2.55 -8.05
N LEU A 79 -8.02 -3.40 -7.02
CA LEU A 79 -8.66 -3.01 -5.75
C LEU A 79 -7.81 -2.00 -4.97
N LEU A 80 -6.48 -2.11 -5.05
CA LEU A 80 -5.53 -1.22 -4.36
C LEU A 80 -5.29 0.09 -5.10
N ALA A 81 -5.44 0.12 -6.43
CA ALA A 81 -5.10 1.27 -7.27
C ALA A 81 -5.71 2.61 -6.83
N PRO A 82 -6.99 2.69 -6.38
CA PRO A 82 -7.57 3.96 -5.92
C PRO A 82 -6.83 4.60 -4.74
N MET A 83 -6.15 3.81 -3.90
CA MET A 83 -5.42 4.30 -2.72
C MET A 83 -4.14 5.06 -3.08
N HIS A 84 -3.67 4.97 -4.33
CA HIS A 84 -2.49 5.69 -4.82
C HIS A 84 -2.52 7.19 -4.47
N ARG A 85 -3.69 7.82 -4.63
CA ARG A 85 -3.87 9.28 -4.39
C ARG A 85 -3.72 9.67 -2.92
N ASP A 86 -4.02 8.75 -2.01
CA ASP A 86 -4.01 9.00 -0.56
C ASP A 86 -2.65 8.64 0.06
N ILE A 87 -1.87 7.77 -0.60
CA ILE A 87 -0.60 7.23 -0.08
C ILE A 87 0.60 8.09 -0.52
N ILE A 88 0.59 8.66 -1.72
CA ILE A 88 1.71 9.46 -2.23
C ILE A 88 1.68 10.86 -1.62
N THR A 89 2.65 11.14 -0.76
CA THR A 89 2.71 12.36 0.08
C THR A 89 4.08 13.06 0.03
N PRO A 90 4.63 13.36 -1.17
CA PRO A 90 5.92 14.03 -1.30
C PRO A 90 5.89 15.42 -0.63
N LYS A 91 6.89 15.71 0.21
CA LYS A 91 6.99 16.99 0.94
C LYS A 91 7.18 18.19 0.02
N ASP A 92 7.74 17.97 -1.17
CA ASP A 92 8.09 19.04 -2.12
C ASP A 92 6.98 19.34 -3.14
N THR A 93 5.81 18.68 -3.05
CA THR A 93 4.68 18.93 -3.95
C THR A 93 3.61 19.77 -3.23
N PRO A 94 3.29 20.99 -3.71
CA PRO A 94 2.20 21.78 -3.15
C PRO A 94 0.88 21.01 -3.21
N LYS A 95 0.19 20.85 -2.07
CA LYS A 95 -1.10 20.13 -1.97
C LYS A 95 -2.22 20.74 -2.83
N ASP A 96 -2.01 21.95 -3.34
CA ASP A 96 -2.99 22.70 -4.15
C ASP A 96 -2.81 22.53 -5.67
N ALA A 97 -1.79 21.79 -6.13
CA ALA A 97 -1.51 21.62 -7.56
C ALA A 97 -2.34 20.51 -8.24
N ALA A 98 -3.20 19.81 -7.49
CA ALA A 98 -4.06 18.75 -7.99
C ALA A 98 -5.54 19.10 -7.74
N LYS A 99 -6.05 20.09 -8.48
CA LYS A 99 -7.49 20.32 -8.65
C LYS A 99 -7.82 20.58 -10.10
#